data_AF-A0A8C5LT42-F1
#
_entry.id   AF-A0A8C5LT42-F1
#
_cell.length_a   1.000
_cell.length_b   1.000
_cell.length_c   1.000
_cell.angle_alpha   90.00
_cell.angle_beta   90.00
_cell.angle_gamma   90.00
#
_symmetry.space_group_name_H-M   'P 1'
#
loop_
_entity.id
_entity.type
_entity.pdbx_description
1 polymer ?
#
loop_
_entity_poly.entity_id
_entity_poly.type
_entity_poly.pdbx_seq_one_letter_code
_entity_poly.pdbx_strand_id
1 'polypeptide(L)'
;MSVLPRILYLFQTLPISLPRLFFKRLNSMFRTFVWNGKAPRVKLNLLTTPRSMGGMSMPHIWHYYCATHMQRLVEWGKNTSPKLWVGIEKRFAGDNLAVLPWMPRNLASPLHYALPTTLATLSVWRSLQTKLPVAPYPSPLMPLQHLPVFSRHLIPTAPTADPPSPLPRHFLTAGAQVAEDQLPYSRPLGFLGKFHLHRLISYLGSLAPLDKYCRPLTIFETISHRGTTPPHSISLFYGLLQSLSTPPTQFCGKWEASFRITLKDEDWSKIYTLAHCCTPSTRIQEVNYKILYRWYRTPDRLSHFSGGGGDLCWRCSAPHADHLHIWWSCPKVQLFWERIHEYVCKLVEPSPPFTPEFYLLHHTSCSISGYKKSIIPCLLHAARLTIPRFWKQDITPPLSVWFDEMECIRGVDELTFRARDRYAEYSAKWYYWLSDIRRIT
;
A
#
# COMPACT_ATOMS: atom_id res chain seq x y z
N MET A 1 -14.32 12.90 -1.01
CA MET A 1 -14.31 12.44 0.40
C MET A 1 -13.91 13.61 1.30
N SER A 2 -14.84 14.16 2.08
CA SER A 2 -14.62 15.35 2.93
C SER A 2 -14.05 15.04 4.33
N VAL A 3 -14.13 13.78 4.78
CA VAL A 3 -13.80 13.39 6.16
C VAL A 3 -12.29 13.25 6.38
N LEU A 4 -11.57 12.57 5.48
CA LEU A 4 -10.14 12.31 5.65
C LEU A 4 -9.31 13.61 5.73
N PRO A 5 -9.50 14.63 4.86
CA PRO A 5 -8.77 15.89 4.99
C PRO A 5 -8.98 16.60 6.33
N ARG A 6 -10.20 16.54 6.90
CA ARG A 6 -10.51 17.12 8.21
C ARG A 6 -9.77 16.40 9.34
N ILE A 7 -9.75 15.07 9.33
CA ILE A 7 -8.99 14.27 10.31
C ILE A 7 -7.48 14.54 10.17
N LEU A 8 -6.99 14.58 8.93
CA LEU A 8 -5.58 14.82 8.63
C LEU A 8 -5.13 16.19 9.14
N TYR A 9 -5.97 17.22 8.97
CA TYR A 9 -5.71 18.55 9.51
C TYR A 9 -5.53 18.52 11.03
N LEU A 10 -6.40 17.82 11.76
CA LEU A 10 -6.27 17.67 13.21
C LEU A 10 -4.97 16.95 13.61
N PHE A 11 -4.59 15.87 12.91
CA PHE A 11 -3.34 15.16 13.20
C PHE A 11 -2.09 16.01 12.94
N GLN A 12 -2.13 16.90 11.96
CA GLN A 12 -1.01 17.81 11.66
C GLN A 12 -0.92 18.98 12.65
N THR A 13 -2.06 19.54 13.05
CA THR A 13 -2.13 20.70 13.95
C THR A 13 -1.96 20.31 15.41
N LEU A 14 -2.45 19.13 15.81
CA LEU A 14 -2.41 18.61 17.18
C LEU A 14 -1.72 17.24 17.23
N PRO A 15 -0.38 17.19 17.17
CA PRO A 15 0.40 15.96 17.22
C PRO A 15 0.52 15.45 18.67
N ILE A 16 -0.62 15.18 19.31
CA ILE A 16 -0.70 14.64 20.67
C ILE A 16 -0.74 13.12 20.66
N SER A 17 -0.37 12.51 21.78
CA SER A 17 -0.46 11.05 21.93
C SER A 17 -1.92 10.62 22.00
N LEU A 18 -2.41 9.96 20.94
CA LEU A 18 -3.77 9.47 20.88
C LEU A 18 -3.89 8.03 21.42
N PRO A 19 -4.82 7.75 22.35
CA PRO A 19 -5.00 6.41 22.91
C PRO A 19 -5.55 5.44 21.85
N ARG A 20 -5.21 4.15 21.96
CA ARG A 20 -5.70 3.11 21.02
C ARG A 20 -7.23 3.02 20.96
N LEU A 21 -7.92 3.37 22.06
CA LEU A 21 -9.38 3.42 22.13
C LEU A 21 -9.99 4.41 21.13
N PHE A 22 -9.33 5.54 20.89
CA PHE A 22 -9.77 6.52 19.90
C PHE A 22 -9.82 5.91 18.49
N PHE A 23 -8.73 5.25 18.08
CA PHE A 23 -8.67 4.57 16.78
C PHE A 23 -9.65 3.40 16.67
N LYS A 24 -9.86 2.65 17.76
CA LYS A 24 -10.89 1.59 17.80
C LYS A 24 -12.29 2.16 17.61
N ARG A 25 -12.62 3.29 18.25
CA ARG A 25 -13.91 3.98 18.11
C ARG A 25 -14.13 4.46 16.68
N LEU A 26 -13.13 5.11 16.07
CA LEU A 26 -13.21 5.54 14.67
C LEU A 26 -13.37 4.36 13.71
N ASN A 27 -12.57 3.30 13.87
CA ASN A 27 -12.70 2.09 13.05
C ASN A 27 -14.08 1.44 13.18
N SER A 28 -14.70 1.50 14.37
CA SER A 28 -16.07 1.04 14.57
C SER A 28 -17.08 1.87 13.77
N MET A 29 -16.96 3.21 13.80
CA MET A 29 -17.82 4.10 13.01
C MET A 29 -17.68 3.83 11.50
N PHE A 30 -16.45 3.69 11.00
CA PHE A 30 -16.19 3.32 9.61
C PHE A 30 -16.79 1.97 9.25
N ARG A 31 -16.66 0.96 10.13
CA ARG A 31 -17.25 -0.36 9.93
C ARG A 31 -18.78 -0.28 9.85
N THR A 32 -19.42 0.46 10.76
CA THR A 32 -20.88 0.65 10.77
C THR A 32 -21.35 1.35 9.49
N PHE A 33 -20.63 2.37 9.04
CA PHE A 33 -20.93 3.07 7.80
C PHE A 33 -20.79 2.18 6.57
N VAL A 34 -19.65 1.51 6.41
CA VAL A 34 -19.35 0.67 5.22
C VAL A 34 -20.32 -0.50 5.10
N TRP A 35 -20.72 -1.11 6.21
CA TRP A 35 -21.60 -2.28 6.20
C TRP A 35 -23.06 -1.94 6.50
N ASN A 36 -23.41 -0.66 6.63
CA ASN A 36 -24.75 -0.20 7.01
C ASN A 36 -25.30 -0.95 8.23
N GLY A 37 -24.48 -1.05 9.29
CA GLY A 37 -24.80 -1.79 10.52
C GLY A 37 -24.78 -3.32 10.42
N LYS A 38 -24.59 -3.91 9.22
CA LYS A 38 -24.54 -5.36 9.04
C LYS A 38 -23.18 -5.94 9.42
N ALA A 39 -23.15 -7.26 9.65
CA ALA A 39 -21.90 -7.98 9.93
C ALA A 39 -20.91 -7.85 8.74
N PRO A 40 -19.64 -7.53 9.00
CA PRO A 40 -18.63 -7.38 7.95
C PRO A 40 -18.37 -8.73 7.28
N ARG A 41 -18.61 -8.81 5.97
CA ARG A 41 -18.31 -10.03 5.19
C ARG A 41 -16.82 -10.14 4.84
N VAL A 42 -16.12 -9.01 4.85
CA VAL A 42 -14.67 -8.95 4.68
C VAL A 42 -14.08 -8.12 5.82
N LYS A 43 -12.90 -8.54 6.31
CA LYS A 43 -12.20 -7.85 7.40
C LYS A 43 -11.85 -6.42 6.97
N LEU A 44 -12.05 -5.44 7.87
CA LEU A 44 -11.74 -4.03 7.58
C LEU A 44 -10.26 -3.83 7.20
N ASN A 45 -9.34 -4.56 7.85
CA ASN A 45 -7.91 -4.49 7.53
C ASN A 45 -7.62 -4.83 6.06
N LEU A 46 -8.38 -5.75 5.47
CA LEU A 46 -8.24 -6.12 4.06
C LEU A 46 -8.78 -5.03 3.13
N LEU A 47 -9.80 -4.29 3.54
CA LEU A 47 -10.27 -3.14 2.75
C LEU A 47 -9.25 -1.99 2.76
N THR A 48 -8.49 -1.86 3.84
CA THR A 48 -7.47 -0.80 4.01
C THR A 48 -6.14 -1.06 3.32
N THR A 49 -5.90 -2.28 2.82
CA THR A 49 -4.67 -2.57 2.06
C THR A 49 -4.69 -1.89 0.68
N PRO A 50 -3.52 -1.68 0.06
CA PRO A 50 -3.41 -1.14 -1.29
C PRO A 50 -4.18 -1.98 -2.31
N ARG A 51 -4.64 -1.33 -3.38
CA ARG A 51 -5.28 -1.99 -4.53
C ARG A 51 -4.38 -3.01 -5.21
N SER A 52 -3.07 -2.77 -5.25
CA SER A 52 -2.10 -3.74 -5.78
C SER A 52 -1.97 -4.99 -4.90
N MET A 53 -2.32 -4.92 -3.62
CA MET A 53 -2.29 -6.04 -2.68
C MET A 53 -3.70 -6.61 -2.42
N GLY A 54 -4.65 -6.30 -3.31
CA GLY A 54 -6.03 -6.78 -3.27
C GLY A 54 -7.01 -5.95 -2.46
N GLY A 55 -6.58 -4.93 -1.72
CA GLY A 55 -7.51 -4.11 -0.94
C GLY A 55 -8.28 -3.08 -1.76
N MET A 56 -9.14 -2.30 -1.09
CA MET A 56 -9.90 -1.21 -1.73
C MET A 56 -9.17 0.15 -1.61
N SER A 57 -7.99 0.19 -0.97
CA SER A 57 -7.30 1.41 -0.57
C SER A 57 -8.15 2.32 0.33
N MET A 58 -8.94 1.71 1.21
CA MET A 58 -9.66 2.47 2.24
C MET A 58 -8.67 3.16 3.19
N PRO A 59 -8.90 4.42 3.60
CA PRO A 59 -7.98 5.14 4.47
C PRO A 59 -7.75 4.43 5.82
N HIS A 60 -6.51 4.03 6.10
CA HIS A 60 -6.13 3.51 7.41
C HIS A 60 -5.73 4.66 8.35
N ILE A 61 -6.64 5.07 9.23
CA ILE A 61 -6.48 6.28 10.06
C ILE A 61 -5.22 6.25 10.92
N TRP A 62 -4.88 5.09 11.49
CA TRP A 62 -3.65 4.93 12.26
C TRP A 62 -2.38 5.11 11.41
N HIS A 63 -2.38 4.65 10.17
CA HIS A 63 -1.22 4.85 9.29
C HIS A 63 -1.07 6.32 8.89
N TYR A 64 -2.18 7.03 8.69
CA TYR A 64 -2.13 8.49 8.46
C TYR A 64 -1.60 9.24 9.69
N TYR A 65 -2.05 8.89 10.89
CA TYR A 65 -1.51 9.46 12.14
C TYR A 65 0.00 9.18 12.29
N CYS A 66 0.45 7.97 12.00
CA CYS A 66 1.88 7.66 11.98
C CYS A 66 2.64 8.48 10.92
N ALA A 67 2.08 8.61 9.71
CA ALA A 67 2.69 9.36 8.62
C ALA A 67 2.85 10.85 8.94
N THR A 68 1.90 11.47 9.65
CA THR A 68 2.04 12.87 10.10
C THR A 68 3.14 13.04 11.13
N HIS A 69 3.30 12.09 12.06
CA HIS A 69 4.43 12.10 13.00
C HIS A 69 5.77 11.86 12.29
N MET A 70 5.82 10.94 11.32
CA MET A 70 7.03 10.71 10.51
C MET A 70 7.46 11.96 9.74
N GLN A 71 6.49 12.69 9.16
CA GLN A 71 6.78 13.97 8.53
C GLN A 71 7.37 14.97 9.54
N ARG A 72 6.81 15.03 10.75
CA ARG A 72 7.31 15.90 11.82
C ARG A 72 8.78 15.61 12.17
N LEU A 73 9.16 14.34 12.22
CA LEU A 73 10.55 13.92 12.48
C LEU A 73 11.51 14.41 11.39
N VAL A 74 11.11 14.34 10.11
CA VAL A 74 11.96 14.84 9.01
C VAL A 74 12.16 16.35 9.13
N GLU A 75 11.15 17.09 9.57
CA GLU A 75 11.26 18.54 9.79
C GLU A 75 12.22 18.88 10.96
N TRP A 76 12.40 18.00 11.95
CA TRP A 76 13.38 18.20 13.02
C TRP A 76 14.82 18.17 12.51
N GLY A 77 15.10 17.33 11.52
CA GLY A 77 16.43 17.17 10.92
C GLY A 77 16.82 18.29 9.94
N LYS A 78 15.92 19.22 9.63
CA LYS A 78 16.22 20.30 8.70
C LYS A 78 16.98 21.45 9.37
N ASN A 79 18.07 21.84 8.73
CA ASN A 79 18.88 23.00 9.10
C ASN A 79 18.49 24.26 8.30
N THR A 80 17.89 24.10 7.12
CA THR A 80 17.48 25.20 6.23
C THR A 80 16.05 25.66 6.56
N SER A 81 15.89 26.94 6.94
CA SER A 81 14.62 27.63 7.24
C SER A 81 13.59 26.78 8.03
N PRO A 82 13.80 26.60 9.36
CA PRO A 82 12.88 25.80 10.16
C PRO A 82 11.50 26.44 10.25
N LYS A 83 10.44 25.62 10.17
CA LYS A 83 9.07 26.06 10.47
C LYS A 83 9.01 26.61 11.91
N LEU A 84 8.17 27.60 12.17
CA LEU A 84 8.07 28.27 13.48
C LEU A 84 7.93 27.29 14.65
N TRP A 85 7.08 26.28 14.51
CA TRP A 85 6.86 25.28 15.55
C TRP A 85 8.09 24.39 15.82
N VAL A 86 8.98 24.18 14.84
CA VAL A 86 10.24 23.45 15.04
C VAL A 86 11.15 24.26 15.97
N GLY A 87 11.19 25.59 15.80
CA GLY A 87 11.91 26.48 16.70
C GLY A 87 11.42 26.39 18.13
N ILE A 88 10.10 26.32 18.34
CA ILE A 88 9.50 26.11 19.66
C ILE A 88 9.96 24.77 20.24
N GLU A 89 9.85 23.67 19.50
CA GLU A 89 10.27 22.34 19.98
C GLU A 89 11.78 22.27 20.28
N LYS A 90 12.63 22.94 19.48
CA LYS A 90 14.07 23.05 19.75
C LYS A 90 14.36 23.78 21.07
N ARG A 91 13.62 24.83 21.42
CA ARG A 91 13.81 25.55 22.70
C ARG A 91 13.56 24.66 23.93
N PHE A 92 12.56 23.78 23.86
CA PHE A 92 12.18 22.92 24.98
C PHE A 92 12.94 21.59 25.03
N ALA A 93 13.28 21.01 23.87
CA ALA A 93 14.01 19.75 23.77
C ALA A 93 15.55 19.92 23.69
N GLY A 94 16.02 21.16 23.50
CA GLY A 94 17.43 21.50 23.29
C GLY A 94 17.92 21.24 21.85
N ASP A 95 19.22 21.51 21.62
CA ASP A 95 19.86 21.40 20.29
C ASP A 95 19.91 19.97 19.72
N ASN A 96 19.55 18.96 20.52
CA ASN A 96 19.55 17.55 20.13
C ASN A 96 18.27 17.10 19.40
N LEU A 97 17.32 17.99 19.08
CA LEU A 97 16.01 17.60 18.53
C LEU A 97 16.12 16.70 17.28
N ALA A 98 17.06 16.99 16.38
CA ALA A 98 17.31 16.20 15.17
C ALA A 98 17.85 14.78 15.46
N VAL A 99 18.41 14.57 16.65
CA VAL A 99 19.16 13.37 17.05
C VAL A 99 18.30 12.40 17.85
N LEU A 100 17.29 12.92 18.57
CA LEU A 100 16.35 12.14 19.38
C LEU A 100 15.72 10.92 18.68
N PRO A 101 15.39 10.95 17.37
CA PRO A 101 14.80 9.78 16.70
C PRO A 101 15.77 8.60 16.56
N TRP A 102 17.08 8.86 16.63
CA TRP A 102 18.15 7.89 16.40
C TRP A 102 18.76 7.37 17.71
N MET A 103 18.47 8.01 18.85
CA MET A 103 19.00 7.59 20.14
C MET A 103 18.23 6.41 20.75
N PRO A 104 18.92 5.42 21.35
CA PRO A 104 18.26 4.34 22.06
C PRO A 104 17.59 4.85 23.35
N ARG A 105 16.54 4.17 23.80
CA ARG A 105 15.68 4.62 24.92
C ARG A 105 16.45 4.87 26.21
N ASN A 106 17.51 4.10 26.45
CA ASN A 106 18.31 4.14 27.69
C ASN A 106 19.28 5.33 27.72
N LEU A 107 19.57 5.95 26.57
CA LEU A 107 20.56 7.01 26.40
C LEU A 107 19.95 8.38 26.13
N ALA A 108 18.64 8.44 25.87
CA ALA A 108 17.94 9.71 25.84
C ALA A 108 17.89 10.25 27.27
N SER A 109 18.64 11.33 27.54
CA SER A 109 18.51 12.09 28.78
C SER A 109 17.03 12.35 29.06
N PRO A 110 16.61 12.38 30.33
CA PRO A 110 15.20 12.53 30.64
C PRO A 110 14.73 13.86 30.05
N LEU A 111 13.79 13.75 29.12
CA LEU A 111 13.18 14.85 28.38
C LEU A 111 12.21 15.63 29.30
N HIS A 112 12.68 16.02 30.49
CA HIS A 112 11.85 16.58 31.57
C HIS A 112 11.09 17.86 31.15
N TYR A 113 11.64 18.63 30.21
CA TYR A 113 11.05 19.86 29.69
C TYR A 113 10.48 19.73 28.27
N ALA A 114 10.50 18.54 27.69
CA ALA A 114 10.07 18.37 26.30
C ALA A 114 8.55 18.49 26.18
N LEU A 115 8.11 19.18 25.13
CA LEU A 115 6.68 19.41 24.89
C LEU A 115 5.93 18.09 24.69
N PRO A 116 4.64 18.01 25.10
CA PRO A 116 3.82 16.83 24.87
C PRO A 116 3.79 16.37 23.41
N THR A 117 3.92 17.30 22.46
CA THR A 117 3.98 17.03 21.01
C THR A 117 5.25 16.27 20.60
N THR A 118 6.39 16.63 21.19
CA THR A 118 7.68 15.98 20.94
C THR A 118 7.69 14.57 21.52
N LEU A 119 7.18 14.41 22.75
CA LEU A 119 7.02 13.11 23.41
C LEU A 119 6.07 12.19 22.64
N ALA A 120 4.93 12.72 22.18
CA ALA A 120 3.99 11.98 21.35
C ALA A 120 4.65 11.48 20.05
N THR A 121 5.34 12.37 19.34
CA THR A 121 6.03 12.01 18.09
C THR A 121 7.10 10.95 18.30
N LEU A 122 7.91 11.07 19.36
CA LEU A 122 8.90 10.05 19.72
C LEU A 122 8.25 8.72 20.12
N SER A 123 7.13 8.75 20.85
CA SER A 123 6.43 7.54 21.26
C SER A 123 5.91 6.74 20.05
N VAL A 124 5.35 7.45 19.06
CA VAL A 124 4.86 6.86 17.81
C VAL A 124 6.04 6.31 17.01
N TRP A 125 7.09 7.10 16.84
CA TRP A 125 8.31 6.68 16.14
C TRP A 125 8.92 5.41 16.72
N ARG A 126 9.08 5.36 18.05
CA ARG A 126 9.62 4.19 18.75
C ARG A 126 8.71 2.97 18.60
N SER A 127 7.38 3.15 18.57
CA SER A 127 6.47 2.04 18.29
C SER A 127 6.60 1.54 16.85
N LEU A 128 6.93 2.41 15.89
CA LEU A 128 7.16 2.01 14.50
C LEU A 128 8.47 1.23 14.37
N GLN A 129 9.56 1.72 14.97
CA GLN A 129 10.86 1.03 14.96
C GLN A 129 10.80 -0.40 15.51
N THR A 130 9.99 -0.64 16.56
CA THR A 130 9.84 -1.98 17.15
C THR A 130 9.03 -2.95 16.29
N LYS A 131 8.09 -2.43 15.49
CA LYS A 131 7.10 -3.25 14.79
C LYS A 131 7.36 -3.38 13.29
N LEU A 132 8.12 -2.44 12.73
CA LEU A 132 8.27 -2.27 11.30
C LEU A 132 9.73 -1.92 10.97
N PRO A 133 10.33 -2.50 9.92
CA PRO A 133 11.68 -2.18 9.47
C PRO A 133 11.74 -0.84 8.70
N VAL A 134 10.98 0.17 9.13
CA VAL A 134 10.94 1.49 8.47
C VAL A 134 12.29 2.21 8.60
N ALA A 135 12.93 2.05 9.76
CA ALA A 135 14.31 2.45 10.03
C ALA A 135 14.82 1.57 11.18
N PRO A 136 15.38 0.38 10.89
CA PRO A 136 15.88 -0.50 11.94
C PRO A 136 17.03 0.19 12.67
N TYR A 137 17.02 0.09 14.00
CA TYR A 137 18.15 0.49 14.82
C TYR A 137 19.27 -0.55 14.65
N PRO A 138 20.53 -0.14 14.43
CA PRO A 138 21.02 1.25 14.34
C PRO A 138 20.77 1.90 12.96
N SER A 139 20.55 3.21 12.95
CA SER A 139 20.46 3.98 11.71
C SER A 139 21.86 4.42 11.26
N PRO A 140 22.20 4.32 9.96
CA PRO A 140 23.42 4.92 9.42
C PRO A 140 23.45 6.44 9.64
N LEU A 141 22.28 7.08 9.81
CA LEU A 141 22.14 8.53 10.00
C LEU A 141 22.44 9.03 11.41
N MET A 142 22.84 8.15 12.33
CA MET A 142 23.08 8.52 13.72
C MET A 142 24.35 9.38 13.84
N PRO A 143 24.26 10.65 14.28
CA PRO A 143 25.44 11.47 14.48
C PRO A 143 26.17 11.02 15.75
N LEU A 144 27.42 10.56 15.58
CA LEU A 144 28.26 10.05 16.68
C LEU A 144 28.53 11.09 17.76
N GLN A 145 28.54 12.37 17.39
CA GLN A 145 28.86 13.49 18.28
C GLN A 145 27.90 13.68 19.47
N HIS A 146 26.74 13.02 19.42
CA HIS A 146 25.70 13.09 20.44
C HIS A 146 25.51 11.77 21.19
N LEU A 147 26.33 10.75 20.93
CA LEU A 147 26.36 9.56 21.76
C LEU A 147 26.87 9.96 23.16
N PRO A 148 26.30 9.41 24.25
CA PRO A 148 26.72 9.74 25.61
C PRO A 148 28.16 9.34 25.94
N VAL A 149 28.80 8.55 25.09
CA VAL A 149 30.23 8.27 25.16
C VAL A 149 31.06 9.53 24.85
N PHE A 150 30.55 10.46 24.05
CA PHE A 150 31.20 11.73 23.75
C PHE A 150 30.57 12.85 24.57
N SER A 151 31.29 13.34 25.57
CA SER A 151 30.94 14.58 26.25
C SER A 151 31.06 15.73 25.23
N ARG A 152 29.99 16.53 25.09
CA ARG A 152 29.80 17.62 24.11
C ARG A 152 30.95 18.63 23.97
N HIS A 153 31.90 18.63 24.90
CA HIS A 153 32.91 19.67 25.05
C HIS A 153 34.27 19.32 24.42
N LEU A 154 34.42 18.13 23.81
CA LEU A 154 35.76 17.63 23.47
C LEU A 154 35.90 16.98 22.08
N ILE A 155 34.88 17.06 21.22
CA ILE A 155 35.03 16.65 19.83
C ILE A 155 35.65 17.82 19.05
N PRO A 156 36.78 17.64 18.36
CA PRO A 156 37.31 18.65 17.46
C PRO A 156 36.23 18.96 16.41
N THR A 157 35.78 20.21 16.35
CA THR A 157 34.93 20.69 15.26
C THR A 157 35.65 20.43 13.94
N ALA A 158 35.09 19.56 13.10
CA ALA A 158 35.57 19.38 11.74
C ALA A 158 35.56 20.74 11.02
N PRO A 159 36.56 21.04 10.18
CA PRO A 159 36.61 22.30 9.44
C PRO A 159 35.42 22.35 8.47
N THR A 160 34.53 23.31 8.71
CA THR A 160 33.69 24.03 7.74
C THR A 160 33.44 23.37 6.38
N ALA A 161 32.22 22.86 6.16
CA ALA A 161 31.36 23.15 4.99
C ALA A 161 30.23 22.12 4.81
N ASP A 162 30.36 20.91 5.35
CA ASP A 162 29.34 19.87 5.19
C ASP A 162 28.41 19.78 6.42
N PRO A 163 27.10 19.54 6.22
CA PRO A 163 26.20 19.24 7.33
C PRO A 163 26.74 18.05 8.11
N PRO A 164 26.44 17.92 9.42
CA PRO A 164 26.98 16.86 10.27
C PRO A 164 26.74 15.51 9.62
N SER A 165 27.80 14.96 9.02
CA SER A 165 27.67 13.82 8.15
C SER A 165 27.37 12.58 9.00
N PRO A 166 26.50 11.70 8.52
CA PRO A 166 26.10 10.50 9.23
C PRO A 166 27.20 9.44 9.15
N LEU A 167 28.07 9.34 10.17
CA LEU A 167 29.25 8.46 10.23
C LEU A 167 30.18 8.61 8.99
N PRO A 168 31.45 9.02 9.12
CA PRO A 168 32.38 8.77 8.03
C PRO A 168 32.40 7.25 7.84
N ARG A 169 31.78 6.75 6.76
CA ARG A 169 31.63 5.32 6.45
C ARG A 169 32.98 4.58 6.60
N HIS A 170 34.07 5.31 6.35
CA HIS A 170 35.46 4.96 6.61
C HIS A 170 35.73 4.33 7.99
N PHE A 171 35.14 4.84 9.08
CA PHE A 171 35.32 4.27 10.43
C PHE A 171 34.55 2.96 10.66
N LEU A 172 33.45 2.73 9.92
CA LEU A 172 32.68 1.49 10.01
C LEU A 172 33.24 0.38 9.11
N THR A 173 33.82 0.74 7.95
CA THR A 173 34.43 -0.21 7.02
C THR A 173 35.82 -0.71 7.44
N ALA A 174 36.57 0.11 8.18
CA ALA A 174 37.93 -0.24 8.61
C ALA A 174 37.98 -0.99 9.97
N GLY A 175 36.88 -1.03 10.72
CA GLY A 175 36.84 -1.67 12.05
C GLY A 175 37.86 -1.06 13.03
N ALA A 176 38.25 -1.85 14.05
CA ALA A 176 39.21 -1.43 15.07
C ALA A 176 40.67 -1.27 14.59
N GLN A 177 40.92 -1.30 13.26
CA GLN A 177 42.25 -1.30 12.65
C GLN A 177 42.51 -0.07 11.77
N VAL A 178 42.04 1.12 12.17
CA VAL A 178 42.41 2.37 11.48
C VAL A 178 43.77 2.83 11.99
N ALA A 179 44.80 2.81 11.14
CA ALA A 179 46.09 3.45 11.40
C ALA A 179 45.91 4.99 11.44
N GLU A 180 46.65 5.69 12.32
CA GLU A 180 46.55 7.16 12.46
C GLU A 180 46.74 7.91 11.12
N ASP A 181 47.52 7.32 10.21
CA ASP A 181 47.89 7.89 8.90
C ASP A 181 46.78 7.84 7.84
N GLN A 182 45.70 7.08 8.09
CA GLN A 182 44.57 6.91 7.16
C GLN A 182 43.37 7.80 7.51
N LEU A 183 43.49 8.64 8.54
CA LEU A 183 42.41 9.53 8.97
C LEU A 183 42.38 10.81 8.11
N PRO A 184 41.20 11.30 7.68
CA PRO A 184 41.06 12.44 6.77
C PRO A 184 41.33 13.80 7.43
N TYR A 185 42.09 13.84 8.53
CA TYR A 185 42.41 15.06 9.24
C TYR A 185 43.72 15.64 8.70
N SER A 186 43.68 16.89 8.26
CA SER A 186 44.82 17.63 7.71
C SER A 186 45.88 18.03 8.76
N ARG A 187 45.72 17.64 10.03
CA ARG A 187 46.64 17.96 11.14
C ARG A 187 46.77 16.79 12.13
N PRO A 188 47.95 16.59 12.76
CA PRO A 188 48.13 15.62 13.82
C PRO A 188 47.21 15.93 15.01
N LEU A 189 46.46 14.93 15.46
CA LEU A 189 45.55 15.03 16.60
C LEU A 189 46.35 15.20 17.90
N GLY A 190 46.01 16.22 18.70
CA GLY A 190 46.52 16.36 20.07
C GLY A 190 46.04 15.24 21.00
N PHE A 191 46.59 15.18 22.23
CA PHE A 191 46.30 14.12 23.23
C PHE A 191 44.80 13.85 23.44
N LEU A 192 43.99 14.90 23.60
CA LEU A 192 42.53 14.77 23.73
C LEU A 192 41.89 14.16 22.48
N GLY A 193 42.30 14.60 21.29
CA GLY A 193 41.84 14.04 20.02
C GLY A 193 42.14 12.55 19.89
N LYS A 194 43.34 12.12 20.29
CA LYS A 194 43.74 10.70 20.34
C LYS A 194 42.93 9.89 21.34
N PHE A 195 42.66 10.45 22.53
CA PHE A 195 41.82 9.82 23.56
C PHE A 195 40.37 9.61 23.07
N HIS A 196 39.78 10.60 22.41
CA HIS A 196 38.43 10.47 21.84
C HIS A 196 38.36 9.46 20.70
N LEU A 197 39.40 9.40 19.86
CA LEU A 197 39.51 8.41 18.81
C LEU A 197 39.58 6.98 19.36
N HIS A 198 40.37 6.74 20.42
CA HIS A 198 40.42 5.45 21.09
C HIS A 198 39.08 5.05 21.73
N ARG A 199 38.36 5.99 22.36
CA ARG A 199 37.01 5.72 22.88
C ARG A 199 36.01 5.41 21.77
N LEU A 200 36.12 6.09 20.63
CA LEU A 200 35.30 5.83 19.45
C LEU A 200 35.57 4.42 18.90
N ILE A 201 36.84 4.05 18.74
CA ILE A 201 37.24 2.72 18.26
C ILE A 201 36.77 1.62 19.23
N SER A 202 36.96 1.81 20.54
CA SER A 202 36.49 0.88 21.57
C SER A 202 34.97 0.73 21.54
N TYR A 203 34.23 1.84 21.39
CA TYR A 203 32.78 1.81 21.26
C TYR A 203 32.34 1.12 19.97
N LEU A 204 32.92 1.44 18.82
CA LEU A 204 32.63 0.75 17.56
C LEU A 204 32.93 -0.75 17.62
N GLY A 205 34.02 -1.14 18.30
CA GLY A 205 34.34 -2.54 18.58
C GLY A 205 33.28 -3.24 19.43
N SER A 206 32.66 -2.54 20.38
CA SER A 206 31.55 -3.07 21.19
C SER A 206 30.23 -3.22 20.42
N LEU A 207 30.08 -2.58 19.25
CA LEU A 207 28.85 -2.57 18.45
C LEU A 207 28.78 -3.68 17.39
N ALA A 208 29.71 -4.62 17.38
CA ALA A 208 29.73 -5.73 16.42
C ALA A 208 28.42 -6.55 16.45
N PRO A 209 27.84 -6.91 15.29
CA PRO A 209 28.40 -6.80 13.93
C PRO A 209 28.17 -5.44 13.26
N LEU A 210 29.25 -4.88 12.67
CA LEU A 210 29.29 -3.58 11.99
C LEU A 210 28.46 -3.53 10.69
N ASP A 211 28.13 -4.68 10.09
CA ASP A 211 27.29 -4.80 8.89
C ASP A 211 25.91 -4.14 9.05
N LYS A 212 25.39 -4.11 10.28
CA LYS A 212 24.11 -3.47 10.61
C LYS A 212 24.15 -1.94 10.39
N TYR A 213 25.31 -1.33 10.51
CA TYR A 213 25.53 0.11 10.34
C TYR A 213 25.87 0.50 8.89
N CYS A 214 26.46 -0.42 8.12
CA CYS A 214 26.88 -0.21 6.72
C CYS A 214 25.77 -0.48 5.68
N ARG A 215 24.55 -0.79 6.12
CA ARG A 215 23.42 -1.07 5.22
C ARG A 215 23.03 0.14 4.35
N PRO A 216 22.41 -0.08 3.17
CA PRO A 216 21.80 1.02 2.42
C PRO A 216 20.75 1.75 3.26
N LEU A 217 20.63 3.06 3.00
CA LEU A 217 19.64 3.91 3.66
C LEU A 217 18.24 3.44 3.29
N THR A 218 17.36 3.35 4.29
CA THR A 218 15.93 3.14 4.07
C THR A 218 15.33 4.34 3.35
N ILE A 219 14.11 4.18 2.82
CA ILE A 219 13.40 5.30 2.16
C ILE A 219 13.18 6.46 3.13
N PHE A 220 12.86 6.18 4.40
CA PHE A 220 12.71 7.21 5.43
C PHE A 220 14.02 7.94 5.71
N GLU A 221 15.13 7.22 5.85
CA GLU A 221 16.46 7.80 6.06
C GLU A 221 16.90 8.63 4.85
N THR A 222 16.66 8.13 3.64
CA THR A 222 16.97 8.86 2.40
C THR A 222 16.23 10.21 2.35
N ILE A 223 14.95 10.24 2.74
CA ILE A 223 14.18 11.48 2.82
C ILE A 223 14.73 12.41 3.91
N SER A 224 15.13 11.85 5.06
CA SER A 224 15.71 12.61 6.18
C SER A 224 17.06 13.23 5.81
N HIS A 225 17.90 12.51 5.06
CA HIS A 225 19.23 12.95 4.63
C HIS A 225 19.18 14.07 3.58
N ARG A 226 18.17 14.08 2.70
CA ARG A 226 18.07 15.05 1.60
C ARG A 226 17.88 16.50 2.07
N GLY A 227 17.56 16.76 3.34
CA GLY A 227 17.36 18.11 3.90
C GLY A 227 16.10 18.84 3.41
N THR A 228 15.53 18.44 2.27
CA THR A 228 14.27 18.96 1.73
C THR A 228 13.14 17.95 1.92
N THR A 229 11.97 18.38 2.41
CA THR A 229 10.79 17.50 2.40
C THR A 229 10.23 17.44 0.99
N PRO A 230 10.05 16.23 0.42
CA PRO A 230 9.38 16.11 -0.86
C PRO A 230 7.93 16.60 -0.75
N PRO A 231 7.35 17.11 -1.86
CA PRO A 231 5.92 17.35 -1.93
C PRO A 231 5.16 16.06 -1.60
N HIS A 232 4.01 16.18 -0.94
CA HIS A 232 3.18 15.03 -0.52
C HIS A 232 3.90 13.99 0.37
N SER A 233 4.84 14.41 1.21
CA SER A 233 5.58 13.53 2.13
C SER A 233 4.71 12.63 3.01
N ILE A 234 3.54 13.11 3.48
CA ILE A 234 2.57 12.28 4.22
C ILE A 234 2.12 11.08 3.37
N SER A 235 1.79 11.32 2.09
CA SER A 235 1.36 10.26 1.17
C SER A 235 2.49 9.25 0.93
N LEU A 236 3.74 9.71 0.85
CA LEU A 236 4.90 8.84 0.74
C LEU A 236 5.08 7.96 1.98
N PHE A 237 5.05 8.55 3.19
CA PHE A 237 5.16 7.79 4.43
C PHE A 237 3.97 6.84 4.63
N TYR A 238 2.77 7.26 4.25
CA TYR A 238 1.60 6.38 4.25
C TYR A 238 1.80 5.20 3.29
N GLY A 239 2.32 5.45 2.09
CA GLY A 239 2.67 4.38 1.13
C GLY A 239 3.67 3.39 1.69
N LEU A 240 4.71 3.87 2.39
CA LEU A 240 5.69 3.01 3.09
C LEU A 240 5.07 2.18 4.20
N LEU A 241 4.16 2.75 4.98
CA LEU A 241 3.44 2.00 6.01
C LEU A 241 2.51 0.96 5.39
N GLN A 242 1.96 1.26 4.21
CA GLN A 242 1.05 0.36 3.51
C GLN A 242 1.76 -0.77 2.76
N SER A 243 2.99 -0.58 2.27
CA SER A 243 3.78 -1.65 1.64
C SER A 243 4.16 -2.78 2.60
N LEU A 244 3.95 -2.58 3.89
CA LEU A 244 4.17 -3.57 4.95
C LEU A 244 2.93 -4.46 5.17
N SER A 245 1.83 -4.16 4.49
CA SER A 245 0.62 -4.98 4.52
C SER A 245 0.86 -6.32 3.82
N THR A 246 0.27 -7.39 4.35
CA THR A 246 0.32 -8.71 3.71
C THR A 246 -0.85 -8.89 2.76
N PRO A 247 -0.62 -9.47 1.56
CA PRO A 247 -1.70 -9.81 0.64
C PRO A 247 -2.55 -10.96 1.22
N PRO A 248 -3.80 -11.11 0.77
CA PRO A 248 -4.72 -12.14 1.24
C PRO A 248 -4.40 -13.52 0.65
N THR A 249 -3.36 -14.17 1.15
CA THR A 249 -2.86 -15.48 0.66
C THR A 249 -3.93 -16.59 0.64
N GLN A 250 -4.88 -16.57 1.58
CA GLN A 250 -5.95 -17.56 1.66
C GLN A 250 -6.88 -17.58 0.44
N PHE A 251 -7.13 -16.43 -0.19
CA PHE A 251 -8.00 -16.36 -1.36
C PHE A 251 -7.24 -16.69 -2.64
N CYS A 252 -5.96 -16.27 -2.73
CA CYS A 252 -5.07 -16.64 -3.81
C CYS A 252 -4.96 -18.17 -3.94
N GLY A 253 -4.59 -18.85 -2.85
CA GLY A 253 -4.43 -20.31 -2.86
C GLY A 253 -5.73 -21.05 -3.19
N LYS A 254 -6.89 -20.51 -2.82
CA LYS A 254 -8.19 -21.08 -3.21
C LYS A 254 -8.44 -20.97 -4.71
N TRP A 255 -8.09 -19.86 -5.34
CA TRP A 255 -8.18 -19.67 -6.79
C TRP A 255 -7.20 -20.54 -7.54
N GLU A 256 -5.95 -20.59 -7.10
CA GLU A 256 -4.92 -21.47 -7.63
C GLU A 256 -5.34 -22.95 -7.59
N ALA A 257 -5.89 -23.41 -6.46
CA ALA A 257 -6.42 -24.76 -6.34
C ALA A 257 -7.61 -25.03 -7.28
N SER A 258 -8.51 -24.06 -7.46
CA SER A 258 -9.67 -24.21 -8.35
C SER A 258 -9.29 -24.23 -9.82
N PHE A 259 -8.31 -23.42 -10.24
CA PHE A 259 -7.83 -23.39 -11.62
C PHE A 259 -6.76 -24.45 -11.91
N ARG A 260 -6.16 -25.04 -10.87
CA ARG A 260 -5.00 -25.94 -10.95
C ARG A 260 -3.78 -25.25 -11.58
N ILE A 261 -3.56 -23.99 -11.22
CA ILE A 261 -2.47 -23.14 -11.72
C ILE A 261 -1.73 -22.54 -10.53
N THR A 262 -0.42 -22.35 -10.67
CA THR A 262 0.42 -21.63 -9.70
C THR A 262 0.75 -20.25 -10.26
N LEU A 263 0.28 -19.19 -9.58
CA LEU A 263 0.54 -17.81 -9.98
C LEU A 263 1.63 -17.18 -9.10
N LYS A 264 2.46 -16.31 -9.69
CA LYS A 264 3.46 -15.54 -8.94
C LYS A 264 2.79 -14.33 -8.26
N ASP A 265 3.42 -13.81 -7.20
CA ASP A 265 2.95 -12.62 -6.49
C ASP A 265 2.80 -11.39 -7.42
N GLU A 266 3.67 -11.27 -8.42
CA GLU A 266 3.58 -10.21 -9.44
C GLU A 266 2.30 -10.29 -10.27
N ASP A 267 1.87 -11.50 -10.62
CA ASP A 267 0.67 -11.71 -11.42
C ASP A 267 -0.59 -11.45 -10.60
N TRP A 268 -0.57 -11.81 -9.31
CA TRP A 268 -1.62 -11.40 -8.38
C TRP A 268 -1.70 -9.88 -8.24
N SER A 269 -0.55 -9.20 -8.13
CA SER A 269 -0.51 -7.73 -8.07
C SER A 269 -1.10 -7.09 -9.34
N LYS A 270 -0.83 -7.66 -10.52
CA LYS A 270 -1.45 -7.25 -11.79
C LYS A 270 -2.96 -7.49 -11.78
N ILE A 271 -3.42 -8.69 -11.40
CA ILE A 271 -4.85 -9.05 -11.32
C ILE A 271 -5.61 -8.05 -10.43
N TYR A 272 -5.09 -7.79 -9.24
CA TYR A 272 -5.72 -6.84 -8.32
C TYR A 272 -5.73 -5.41 -8.88
N THR A 273 -4.64 -5.00 -9.51
CA THR A 273 -4.56 -3.67 -10.16
C THR A 273 -5.58 -3.53 -11.29
N LEU A 274 -5.68 -4.53 -12.17
CA LEU A 274 -6.61 -4.57 -13.31
C LEU A 274 -8.07 -4.57 -12.86
N ALA A 275 -8.41 -5.31 -11.81
CA ALA A 275 -9.75 -5.32 -11.24
C ALA A 275 -10.27 -3.93 -10.82
N HIS A 276 -9.37 -2.99 -10.51
CA HIS A 276 -9.69 -1.63 -10.11
C HIS A 276 -9.46 -0.57 -11.20
N CYS A 277 -8.44 -0.73 -12.06
CA CYS A 277 -8.02 0.35 -12.95
C CYS A 277 -8.71 0.36 -14.32
N CYS A 278 -9.36 -0.75 -14.71
CA CYS A 278 -10.05 -0.90 -15.99
C CYS A 278 -11.36 -0.10 -16.11
N THR A 279 -11.93 0.36 -14.99
CA THR A 279 -13.18 1.11 -14.97
C THR A 279 -13.22 2.15 -13.86
N PRO A 280 -13.79 3.34 -14.10
CA PRO A 280 -14.05 4.32 -13.04
C PRO A 280 -15.29 3.97 -12.19
N SER A 281 -16.16 3.07 -12.65
CA SER A 281 -17.42 2.74 -11.98
C SER A 281 -17.19 1.95 -10.68
N THR A 282 -17.65 2.51 -9.56
CA THR A 282 -17.56 1.85 -8.24
C THR A 282 -18.37 0.56 -8.19
N ARG A 283 -19.52 0.50 -8.89
CA ARG A 283 -20.36 -0.71 -9.02
C ARG A 283 -19.56 -1.87 -9.61
N ILE A 284 -18.82 -1.63 -10.69
CA ILE A 284 -18.05 -2.67 -11.36
C ILE A 284 -16.83 -3.08 -10.52
N GLN A 285 -16.12 -2.11 -9.94
CA GLN A 285 -15.01 -2.37 -9.03
C GLN A 285 -15.47 -3.24 -7.83
N GLU A 286 -16.65 -2.97 -7.28
CA GLU A 286 -17.23 -3.76 -6.19
C GLU A 286 -17.53 -5.20 -6.63
N VAL A 287 -18.06 -5.42 -7.84
CA VAL A 287 -18.32 -6.78 -8.34
C VAL A 287 -17.02 -7.55 -8.59
N ASN A 288 -16.02 -6.92 -9.21
CA ASN A 288 -14.70 -7.54 -9.38
C ASN A 288 -14.10 -7.94 -8.02
N TYR A 289 -14.19 -7.04 -7.04
CA TYR A 289 -13.76 -7.33 -5.67
C TYR A 289 -14.54 -8.51 -5.07
N LYS A 290 -15.87 -8.53 -5.18
CA LYS A 290 -16.70 -9.64 -4.68
C LYS A 290 -16.35 -10.99 -5.32
N ILE A 291 -15.99 -11.00 -6.61
CA ILE A 291 -15.53 -12.21 -7.31
C ILE A 291 -14.18 -12.65 -6.75
N LEU A 292 -13.18 -11.76 -6.73
CA LEU A 292 -11.83 -12.05 -6.23
C LEU A 292 -11.86 -12.65 -4.82
N TYR A 293 -12.69 -12.09 -3.94
CA TYR A 293 -12.82 -12.54 -2.55
C TYR A 293 -13.86 -13.64 -2.33
N ARG A 294 -14.39 -14.25 -3.39
CA ARG A 294 -15.41 -15.31 -3.34
C ARG A 294 -16.56 -14.97 -2.38
N TRP A 295 -17.05 -13.74 -2.49
CA TRP A 295 -18.07 -13.16 -1.61
C TRP A 295 -19.45 -13.77 -1.84
N TYR A 296 -19.73 -14.16 -3.09
CA TYR A 296 -20.97 -14.83 -3.44
C TYR A 296 -21.03 -16.21 -2.79
N ARG A 297 -22.14 -16.50 -2.11
CA ARG A 297 -22.38 -17.81 -1.49
C ARG A 297 -22.88 -18.77 -2.55
N THR A 298 -22.26 -19.95 -2.59
CA THR A 298 -22.60 -21.06 -3.49
C THR A 298 -23.46 -22.09 -2.75
N PRO A 299 -24.23 -22.95 -3.44
CA PRO A 299 -24.97 -24.06 -2.84
C PRO A 299 -24.10 -24.92 -1.94
N ASP A 300 -22.91 -25.30 -2.42
CA ASP A 300 -21.91 -26.05 -1.64
C ASP A 300 -21.58 -25.36 -0.30
N ARG A 301 -21.33 -24.05 -0.29
CA ARG A 301 -21.12 -23.33 0.96
C ARG A 301 -22.38 -23.18 1.80
N LEU A 302 -23.56 -23.12 1.17
CA LEU A 302 -24.83 -22.91 1.86
C LEU A 302 -25.30 -24.16 2.58
N SER A 303 -25.09 -25.34 2.00
CA SER A 303 -25.48 -26.61 2.59
C SER A 303 -24.75 -26.93 3.88
N HIS A 304 -23.49 -26.50 3.99
CA HIS A 304 -22.73 -26.54 5.24
C HIS A 304 -23.36 -25.68 6.36
N PHE A 305 -24.14 -24.65 6.03
CA PHE A 305 -24.86 -23.83 7.03
C PHE A 305 -26.26 -24.37 7.34
N SER A 306 -26.93 -25.00 6.38
CA SER A 306 -28.34 -25.44 6.50
C SER A 306 -28.50 -26.90 6.94
N GLY A 307 -27.43 -27.61 7.30
CA GLY A 307 -27.52 -28.98 7.80
C GLY A 307 -27.80 -30.02 6.71
N GLY A 308 -27.19 -29.86 5.52
CA GLY A 308 -27.20 -30.88 4.46
C GLY A 308 -28.29 -30.73 3.39
N GLY A 309 -29.08 -29.66 3.42
CA GLY A 309 -30.10 -29.39 2.40
C GLY A 309 -29.56 -28.55 1.23
N GLY A 310 -29.23 -29.21 0.11
CA GLY A 310 -29.16 -28.60 -1.23
C GLY A 310 -27.76 -28.27 -1.78
N ASP A 311 -26.91 -29.27 -2.02
CA ASP A 311 -25.61 -29.12 -2.72
C ASP A 311 -25.76 -28.94 -4.25
N LEU A 312 -26.99 -29.03 -4.74
CA LEU A 312 -27.28 -29.00 -6.15
C LEU A 312 -27.13 -27.59 -6.72
N CYS A 313 -26.50 -27.50 -7.88
CA CYS A 313 -26.43 -26.29 -8.66
C CYS A 313 -27.84 -25.79 -9.00
N TRP A 314 -28.13 -24.51 -8.75
CA TRP A 314 -29.42 -23.91 -9.08
C TRP A 314 -29.79 -24.00 -10.57
N ARG A 315 -28.81 -24.25 -11.45
CA ARG A 315 -28.98 -24.22 -12.91
C ARG A 315 -29.01 -25.61 -13.52
N CYS A 316 -27.94 -26.38 -13.35
CA CYS A 316 -27.81 -27.71 -13.96
C CYS A 316 -28.11 -28.86 -13.00
N SER A 317 -28.49 -28.55 -11.75
CA SER A 317 -28.77 -29.55 -10.71
C SER A 317 -27.60 -30.52 -10.43
N ALA A 318 -26.37 -30.17 -10.81
CA ALA A 318 -25.18 -30.96 -10.50
C ALA A 318 -24.81 -30.84 -9.00
N PRO A 319 -24.37 -31.92 -8.34
CA PRO A 319 -23.88 -31.88 -6.95
C PRO A 319 -22.54 -31.13 -6.86
N HIS A 320 -22.16 -30.69 -5.65
CA HIS A 320 -20.93 -29.94 -5.35
C HIS A 320 -20.73 -28.70 -6.23
N ALA A 321 -21.74 -27.82 -6.23
CA ALA A 321 -21.70 -26.57 -6.98
C ALA A 321 -20.74 -25.54 -6.35
N ASP A 322 -19.45 -25.72 -6.62
CA ASP A 322 -18.37 -24.83 -6.18
C ASP A 322 -18.42 -23.43 -6.81
N HIS A 323 -17.61 -22.51 -6.29
CA HIS A 323 -17.52 -21.14 -6.82
C HIS A 323 -17.12 -21.12 -8.29
N LEU A 324 -16.19 -22.00 -8.72
CA LEU A 324 -15.82 -22.11 -10.12
C LEU A 324 -16.96 -22.69 -10.96
N HIS A 325 -17.71 -23.67 -10.43
CA HIS A 325 -18.84 -24.26 -11.13
C HIS A 325 -19.90 -23.22 -11.47
N ILE A 326 -20.33 -22.40 -10.51
CA ILE A 326 -21.39 -21.41 -10.75
C ILE A 326 -20.93 -20.29 -11.69
N TRP A 327 -19.67 -19.89 -11.60
CA TRP A 327 -19.15 -18.79 -12.41
C TRP A 327 -18.68 -19.20 -13.80
N TRP A 328 -18.27 -20.46 -13.99
CA TRP A 328 -17.63 -20.91 -15.23
C TRP A 328 -18.04 -22.32 -15.64
N SER A 329 -17.80 -23.36 -14.83
CA SER A 329 -17.86 -24.76 -15.31
C SER A 329 -19.28 -25.34 -15.46
N CYS A 330 -20.32 -24.65 -14.99
CA CYS A 330 -21.70 -25.09 -15.18
C CYS A 330 -22.04 -25.11 -16.68
N PRO A 331 -22.59 -26.20 -17.26
CA PRO A 331 -22.88 -26.29 -18.70
C PRO A 331 -23.75 -25.15 -19.22
N LYS A 332 -24.76 -24.74 -18.44
CA LYS A 332 -25.62 -23.60 -18.77
C LYS A 332 -24.87 -22.27 -18.80
N VAL A 333 -23.85 -22.10 -17.96
CA VAL A 333 -23.03 -20.88 -17.88
C VAL A 333 -21.89 -20.90 -18.91
N GLN A 334 -21.35 -22.09 -19.25
CA GLN A 334 -20.42 -22.28 -20.37
C GLN A 334 -21.03 -21.77 -21.67
N LEU A 335 -22.26 -22.17 -22.02
CA LEU A 335 -22.95 -21.68 -23.23
C LEU A 335 -23.06 -20.15 -23.28
N PHE A 336 -23.20 -19.50 -22.14
CA PHE A 336 -23.21 -18.04 -22.06
C PHE A 336 -21.82 -17.45 -22.32
N TRP A 337 -20.76 -18.04 -21.74
CA TRP A 337 -19.38 -17.61 -21.97
C TRP A 337 -18.89 -17.88 -23.38
N GLU A 338 -19.26 -19.01 -23.99
CA GLU A 338 -18.94 -19.34 -25.39
C GLU A 338 -19.51 -18.28 -26.34
N ARG A 339 -20.78 -17.92 -26.16
CA ARG A 339 -21.42 -16.85 -26.94
C ARG A 339 -20.69 -15.52 -26.77
N ILE A 340 -20.33 -15.14 -25.54
CA ILE A 340 -19.55 -13.92 -25.31
C ILE A 340 -18.16 -14.02 -25.96
N HIS A 341 -17.50 -15.18 -25.85
CA HIS A 341 -16.19 -15.41 -26.42
C HIS A 341 -16.20 -15.23 -27.92
N GLU A 342 -17.18 -15.79 -28.62
CA GLU A 342 -17.40 -15.58 -30.05
C GLU A 342 -17.53 -14.09 -30.40
N TYR A 343 -18.30 -13.31 -29.62
CA TYR A 343 -18.39 -11.86 -29.81
C TYR A 343 -17.07 -11.14 -29.54
N VAL A 344 -16.34 -11.52 -28.49
CA VAL A 344 -15.04 -10.90 -28.16
C VAL A 344 -14.02 -11.16 -29.27
N CYS A 345 -13.97 -12.39 -29.81
CA CYS A 345 -13.08 -12.76 -30.91
C CYS A 345 -13.39 -12.02 -32.22
N LYS A 346 -14.65 -11.64 -32.47
CA LYS A 346 -15.02 -10.78 -33.60
C LYS A 346 -14.54 -9.34 -33.46
N LEU A 347 -14.43 -8.85 -32.23
CA LEU A 347 -14.13 -7.44 -31.94
C LEU A 347 -12.64 -7.16 -31.70
N VAL A 348 -11.84 -8.19 -31.40
CA VAL A 348 -10.46 -8.01 -30.94
C VAL A 348 -9.52 -9.05 -31.54
N GLU A 349 -8.42 -8.56 -32.12
CA GLU A 349 -7.29 -9.36 -32.59
C GLU A 349 -6.00 -8.97 -31.83
N PRO A 350 -5.18 -9.94 -31.38
CA PRO A 350 -5.36 -11.39 -31.47
C PRO A 350 -6.47 -11.92 -30.54
N SER A 351 -7.07 -13.06 -30.90
CA SER A 351 -8.15 -13.67 -30.13
C SER A 351 -7.71 -14.02 -28.70
N PRO A 352 -8.47 -13.63 -27.66
CA PRO A 352 -8.10 -13.93 -26.28
C PRO A 352 -8.25 -15.43 -25.97
N PRO A 353 -7.53 -15.95 -24.96
CA PRO A 353 -7.68 -17.33 -24.54
C PRO A 353 -9.04 -17.59 -23.87
N PHE A 354 -9.72 -18.68 -24.22
CA PHE A 354 -10.97 -19.10 -23.57
C PHE A 354 -10.69 -19.85 -22.25
N THR A 355 -10.21 -19.11 -21.25
CA THR A 355 -9.87 -19.69 -19.95
C THR A 355 -10.52 -18.92 -18.79
N PRO A 356 -10.86 -19.60 -17.69
CA PRO A 356 -11.56 -18.95 -16.58
C PRO A 356 -10.71 -17.88 -15.89
N GLU A 357 -9.38 -17.98 -15.90
CA GLU A 357 -8.50 -16.98 -15.27
C GLU A 357 -8.57 -15.65 -16.03
N PHE A 358 -8.64 -15.69 -17.36
CA PHE A 358 -8.82 -14.52 -18.19
C PHE A 358 -10.21 -13.91 -17.96
N TYR A 359 -11.26 -14.73 -18.09
CA TYR A 359 -12.65 -14.27 -18.05
C TYR A 359 -13.13 -13.85 -16.67
N LEU A 360 -12.62 -14.43 -15.58
CA LEU A 360 -13.01 -14.08 -14.21
C LEU A 360 -12.02 -13.15 -13.50
N LEU A 361 -10.71 -13.31 -13.70
CA LEU A 361 -9.68 -12.57 -12.95
C LEU A 361 -8.95 -11.49 -13.78
N HIS A 362 -9.14 -11.45 -15.11
CA HIS A 362 -8.31 -10.66 -16.02
C HIS A 362 -6.83 -11.07 -15.97
N HIS A 363 -6.54 -12.36 -15.80
CA HIS A 363 -5.18 -12.85 -15.93
C HIS A 363 -4.77 -12.75 -17.40
N THR A 364 -3.85 -11.84 -17.73
CA THR A 364 -3.43 -11.56 -19.11
C THR A 364 -1.91 -11.41 -19.22
N SER A 365 -1.35 -11.82 -20.35
CA SER A 365 0.05 -11.52 -20.72
C SER A 365 0.26 -10.08 -21.19
N CYS A 366 -0.81 -9.36 -21.53
CA CYS A 366 -0.77 -7.97 -21.98
C CYS A 366 -0.29 -7.00 -20.89
N SER A 367 0.28 -5.87 -21.31
CA SER A 367 0.60 -4.77 -20.38
C SER A 367 -0.68 -4.15 -19.78
N ILE A 368 -0.59 -3.68 -18.54
CA ILE A 368 -1.71 -3.05 -17.83
C ILE A 368 -2.28 -1.86 -18.63
N SER A 369 -1.41 -1.05 -19.25
CA SER A 369 -1.82 0.13 -20.02
C SER A 369 -2.54 -0.24 -21.31
N GLY A 370 -2.08 -1.26 -22.03
CA GLY A 370 -2.73 -1.76 -23.23
C GLY A 370 -4.09 -2.38 -22.93
N TYR A 371 -4.14 -3.27 -21.93
CA TYR A 371 -5.38 -3.95 -21.55
C TYR A 371 -6.46 -2.98 -21.05
N LYS A 372 -6.07 -1.95 -20.29
CA LYS A 372 -6.99 -0.90 -19.83
C LYS A 372 -7.60 -0.07 -20.97
N LYS A 373 -6.85 0.17 -22.05
CA LYS A 373 -7.32 0.94 -23.21
C LYS A 373 -8.22 0.10 -24.12
N SER A 374 -8.09 -1.22 -24.06
CA SER A 374 -8.92 -2.15 -24.79
C SER A 374 -10.39 -2.09 -24.34
N ILE A 375 -11.29 -2.55 -25.21
CA ILE A 375 -12.69 -2.81 -24.91
C ILE A 375 -12.90 -4.12 -24.12
N ILE A 376 -11.91 -5.04 -24.13
CA ILE A 376 -12.00 -6.35 -23.46
C ILE A 376 -12.49 -6.24 -22.00
N PRO A 377 -11.91 -5.38 -21.14
CA PRO A 377 -12.35 -5.31 -19.75
C PRO A 377 -13.83 -4.92 -19.64
N CYS A 378 -14.33 -4.03 -20.51
CA CYS A 378 -15.74 -3.63 -20.51
C CYS A 378 -16.65 -4.83 -20.83
N LEU A 379 -16.31 -5.62 -21.85
CA LEU A 379 -17.05 -6.83 -22.25
C LEU A 379 -17.11 -7.85 -21.10
N LEU A 380 -15.97 -8.10 -20.46
CA LEU A 380 -15.87 -9.01 -19.32
C LEU A 380 -16.61 -8.47 -18.08
N HIS A 381 -16.54 -7.17 -17.82
CA HIS A 381 -17.25 -6.54 -16.72
C HIS A 381 -18.77 -6.66 -16.87
N ALA A 382 -19.32 -6.41 -18.07
CA ALA A 382 -20.74 -6.61 -18.33
C ALA A 382 -21.15 -8.06 -18.04
N ALA A 383 -20.39 -9.03 -18.55
CA ALA A 383 -20.67 -10.46 -18.32
C ALA A 383 -20.64 -10.84 -16.84
N ARG A 384 -19.69 -10.28 -16.07
CA ARG A 384 -19.60 -10.49 -14.62
C ARG A 384 -20.73 -9.81 -13.83
N LEU A 385 -21.33 -8.76 -14.38
CA LEU A 385 -22.51 -8.10 -13.80
C LEU A 385 -23.80 -8.88 -14.06
N THR A 386 -23.92 -9.57 -15.20
CA THR A 386 -25.14 -10.30 -15.54
C THR A 386 -25.34 -11.56 -14.71
N ILE A 387 -24.29 -12.36 -14.49
CA ILE A 387 -24.39 -13.66 -13.78
C ILE A 387 -25.02 -13.50 -12.38
N PRO A 388 -24.60 -12.55 -11.51
CA PRO A 388 -25.22 -12.32 -10.21
C PRO A 388 -26.69 -11.90 -10.25
N ARG A 389 -27.19 -11.30 -11.35
CA ARG A 389 -28.61 -10.92 -11.45
C ARG A 389 -29.52 -12.16 -11.46
N PHE A 390 -29.00 -13.28 -11.95
CA PHE A 390 -29.69 -14.57 -12.04
C PHE A 390 -29.09 -15.60 -11.06
N TRP A 391 -28.52 -15.16 -9.93
CA TRP A 391 -27.67 -16.02 -9.08
C TRP A 391 -28.38 -17.29 -8.58
N LYS A 392 -29.58 -17.17 -8.01
CA LYS A 392 -30.36 -18.30 -7.44
C LYS A 392 -31.45 -18.81 -8.40
N GLN A 393 -31.28 -18.60 -9.69
CA GLN A 393 -32.27 -18.96 -10.70
C GLN A 393 -31.70 -20.07 -11.60
N ASP A 394 -32.59 -20.85 -12.19
CA ASP A 394 -32.29 -21.94 -13.12
C ASP A 394 -32.04 -21.47 -14.57
N ILE A 395 -32.35 -20.20 -14.82
CA ILE A 395 -32.28 -19.52 -16.12
C ILE A 395 -30.85 -19.07 -16.44
N THR A 396 -30.35 -19.43 -17.63
CA THR A 396 -29.11 -18.89 -18.19
C THR A 396 -29.27 -17.39 -18.49
N PRO A 397 -28.31 -16.51 -18.14
CA PRO A 397 -28.46 -15.09 -18.42
C PRO A 397 -28.63 -14.86 -19.93
N PRO A 398 -29.72 -14.20 -20.37
CA PRO A 398 -29.93 -13.93 -21.78
C PRO A 398 -28.89 -12.92 -22.27
N LEU A 399 -28.50 -13.04 -23.54
CA LEU A 399 -27.54 -12.12 -24.16
C LEU A 399 -28.07 -10.69 -24.22
N SER A 400 -29.38 -10.48 -24.34
CA SER A 400 -29.99 -9.14 -24.32
C SER A 400 -29.61 -8.36 -23.07
N VAL A 401 -29.67 -8.99 -21.90
CA VAL A 401 -29.28 -8.35 -20.63
C VAL A 401 -27.79 -8.02 -20.59
N TRP A 402 -26.95 -8.80 -21.28
CA TRP A 402 -25.53 -8.46 -21.43
C TRP A 402 -25.32 -7.24 -22.34
N PHE A 403 -26.04 -7.15 -23.46
CA PHE A 403 -26.03 -5.97 -24.32
C PHE A 403 -26.53 -4.72 -23.58
N ASP A 404 -27.59 -4.83 -22.79
CA ASP A 404 -28.11 -3.73 -21.97
C ASP A 404 -27.06 -3.23 -20.96
N GLU A 405 -26.36 -4.15 -20.28
CA GLU A 405 -25.29 -3.79 -19.36
C GLU A 405 -24.09 -3.18 -20.10
N MET A 406 -23.77 -3.66 -21.30
CA MET A 406 -22.73 -3.07 -22.15
C MET A 406 -23.05 -1.64 -22.55
N GLU A 407 -24.29 -1.35 -22.95
CA GLU A 407 -24.74 0.02 -23.26
C GLU A 407 -24.73 0.92 -22.02
N CYS A 408 -25.07 0.40 -20.84
CA CYS A 408 -24.92 1.12 -19.59
C CYS A 408 -23.45 1.48 -19.31
N ILE A 409 -22.53 0.53 -19.48
CA ILE A 409 -21.08 0.76 -19.30
C ILE A 409 -20.59 1.80 -20.32
N ARG A 410 -21.00 1.67 -21.58
CA ARG A 410 -20.64 2.58 -22.66
C ARG A 410 -21.08 4.00 -22.36
N GLY A 411 -22.33 4.20 -21.94
CA GLY A 411 -22.87 5.51 -21.59
C GLY A 411 -22.11 6.17 -20.45
N VAL A 412 -21.76 5.43 -19.39
CA VAL A 412 -20.93 5.94 -18.29
C VAL A 412 -19.52 6.31 -18.75
N ASP A 413 -18.90 5.48 -19.58
CA ASP A 413 -17.59 5.76 -20.17
C ASP A 413 -17.66 7.03 -21.05
N GLU A 414 -18.65 7.15 -21.92
CA GLU A 414 -18.88 8.31 -22.79
C GLU A 414 -18.94 9.61 -22.00
N LEU A 415 -19.77 9.65 -20.95
CA LEU A 415 -19.87 10.81 -20.05
C LEU A 415 -18.53 11.11 -19.37
N THR A 416 -17.81 10.07 -18.92
CA THR A 416 -16.53 10.22 -18.23
C THR A 416 -15.43 10.76 -19.17
N PHE A 417 -15.39 10.30 -20.41
CA PHE A 417 -14.41 10.77 -21.40
C PHE A 417 -14.74 12.18 -21.91
N ARG A 418 -16.03 12.51 -22.09
CA ARG A 418 -16.47 13.88 -22.41
C ARG A 418 -16.13 14.88 -21.32
N ALA A 419 -16.39 14.54 -20.05
CA ALA A 419 -16.06 15.40 -18.92
C ALA A 419 -14.54 15.66 -18.74
N ARG A 420 -13.68 14.95 -19.47
CA ARG A 420 -12.22 15.08 -19.43
C ARG A 420 -11.63 15.58 -20.76
N ASP A 421 -12.46 16.00 -21.72
CA ASP A 421 -12.06 16.41 -23.07
C ASP A 421 -11.23 15.35 -23.83
N ARG A 422 -11.54 14.06 -23.62
CA ARG A 422 -10.83 12.92 -24.22
C ARG A 422 -11.71 12.06 -25.12
N TYR A 423 -12.59 12.70 -25.88
CA TYR A 423 -13.59 11.99 -26.70
C TYR A 423 -12.97 11.14 -27.82
N ALA A 424 -11.86 11.57 -28.42
CA ALA A 424 -11.15 10.79 -29.46
C ALA A 424 -10.68 9.42 -28.96
N GLU A 425 -10.27 9.31 -27.68
CA GLU A 425 -9.89 8.04 -27.09
C GLU A 425 -11.10 7.13 -26.85
N TYR A 426 -12.24 7.72 -26.49
CA TYR A 426 -13.50 7.00 -26.36
C TYR A 426 -13.92 6.42 -27.73
N SER A 427 -13.90 7.22 -28.79
CA SER A 427 -14.25 6.75 -30.13
C SER A 427 -13.34 5.63 -30.61
N ALA A 428 -12.03 5.71 -30.32
CA ALA A 428 -11.09 4.64 -30.65
C ALA A 428 -11.36 3.36 -29.85
N LYS A 429 -11.59 3.46 -28.54
CA LYS A 429 -11.88 2.32 -27.66
C LYS A 429 -13.17 1.59 -28.06
N TRP A 430 -14.21 2.34 -28.40
CA TRP A 430 -15.54 1.82 -28.69
C TRP A 430 -15.84 1.67 -30.19
N TYR A 431 -14.85 1.90 -31.07
CA TYR A 431 -15.04 1.93 -32.52
C TYR A 431 -15.73 0.67 -33.06
N TYR A 432 -15.15 -0.50 -32.80
CA TYR A 432 -15.67 -1.77 -33.32
C TYR A 432 -17.06 -2.10 -32.76
N TRP A 433 -17.29 -1.83 -31.47
CA TRP A 433 -18.60 -2.00 -30.83
C TRP A 433 -19.68 -1.11 -31.45
N LEU A 434 -19.39 0.19 -31.64
CA LEU A 434 -20.31 1.13 -32.26
C LEU A 434 -20.57 0.81 -33.73
N SER A 435 -19.57 0.28 -34.44
CA SER A 435 -19.71 -0.14 -35.84
C SER A 435 -20.61 -1.37 -35.99
N ASP A 436 -20.61 -2.27 -35.02
CA ASP A 436 -21.39 -3.51 -35.04
C ASP A 436 -22.85 -3.27 -34.60
N ILE A 437 -23.07 -2.49 -33.53
CA ILE A 437 -24.44 -2.12 -33.11
C ILE A 437 -25.20 -1.40 -34.23
N ARG A 438 -24.54 -0.49 -34.96
CA ARG A 438 -25.14 0.22 -36.10
C ARG A 438 -25.51 -0.69 -37.28
N ARG A 439 -25.01 -1.93 -37.32
CA ARG A 439 -25.40 -2.94 -38.33
C ARG A 439 -26.58 -3.79 -37.87
N ILE A 440 -26.85 -3.80 -36.56
CA ILE A 440 -27.91 -4.61 -35.93
C ILE A 440 -29.19 -3.77 -35.73
N THR A 441 -29.05 -2.46 -35.51
CA THR A 441 -30.13 -1.45 -35.52
C THR A 441 -30.40 -0.94 -36.92
#